data_AF-A0A167BGX1-F1
#
_entry.id   AF-A0A167BGX1-F1
#
_cell.length_a   1.000
_cell.length_b   1.000
_cell.length_c   1.000
_cell.angle_alpha   90.00
_cell.angle_beta   90.00
_cell.angle_gamma   90.00
#
_symmetry.space_group_name_H-M   'P 1'
#
loop_
_entity.id
_entity.type
_entity.pdbx_description
1 polymer ?
#
loop_
_entity_poly.entity_id
_entity_poly.type
_entity_poly.pdbx_seq_one_letter_code
_entity_poly.pdbx_strand_id
1 'polypeptide(L)'
;LPAIADDSGLEVAALNGSPCIFSARFSGVGATDAKNNALLVEMLTEIPEEARQARYVALIVLMHHEDDATPLICQGNWNGRIVLEPQGEQGFGYDPHFFVEEKGCTAAQLPAEEKNAISHRGKAMGMLIEALKA
;
A
#
# COMPACT_ATOMS: atom_id res chain seq x y z
N LEU A 1 3.76 -26.40 -10.08
CA LEU A 1 2.50 -25.69 -10.42
C LEU A 1 2.85 -24.24 -10.69
N PRO A 2 2.09 -23.51 -11.52
CA PRO A 2 2.20 -22.05 -11.58
C PRO A 2 2.00 -21.43 -10.19
N ALA A 3 2.68 -20.33 -9.91
CA ALA A 3 2.67 -19.66 -8.62
C ALA A 3 2.43 -18.16 -8.79
N ILE A 4 1.55 -17.59 -7.96
CA ILE A 4 1.32 -16.15 -7.86
C ILE A 4 1.83 -15.69 -6.50
N ALA A 5 2.60 -14.59 -6.48
CA ALA A 5 3.04 -13.91 -5.28
C ALA A 5 2.71 -12.42 -5.35
N ASP A 6 2.51 -11.80 -4.18
CA ASP A 6 2.30 -10.35 -4.00
C ASP A 6 3.32 -9.85 -2.96
N ASP A 7 3.96 -8.72 -3.24
CA ASP A 7 4.62 -7.90 -2.22
C ASP A 7 4.10 -6.46 -2.30
N SER A 8 3.84 -5.88 -1.13
CA SER A 8 3.19 -4.57 -1.04
C SER A 8 3.69 -3.75 0.13
N GLY A 9 3.65 -2.43 -0.04
CA GLY A 9 4.11 -1.50 0.98
C GLY A 9 3.62 -0.07 0.76
N LEU A 10 3.80 0.74 1.79
CA LEU A 10 3.60 2.18 1.79
C LEU A 10 4.93 2.87 1.55
N GLU A 11 4.97 3.82 0.63
CA GLU A 11 6.10 4.71 0.40
C GLU A 11 5.70 6.14 0.74
N VAL A 12 6.49 6.82 1.57
CA VAL A 12 6.26 8.22 1.93
C VAL A 12 7.38 9.09 1.39
N ALA A 13 7.04 10.10 0.60
CA ALA A 13 7.99 10.95 -0.11
C ALA A 13 8.95 11.66 0.85
N ALA A 14 8.42 12.26 1.92
CA ALA A 14 9.23 12.93 2.96
C ALA A 14 10.20 11.98 3.69
N LEU A 15 9.97 10.66 3.65
CA LEU A 15 10.82 9.66 4.28
C LEU A 15 11.69 8.91 3.26
N ASN A 16 11.95 9.53 2.10
CA ASN A 16 12.70 8.95 0.99
C ASN A 16 12.18 7.58 0.56
N GLY A 17 10.85 7.42 0.54
CA GLY A 17 10.17 6.19 0.17
C GLY A 17 9.99 5.19 1.31
N SER A 18 10.52 5.44 2.51
CA SER A 18 10.25 4.57 3.67
C SER A 18 8.76 4.62 4.06
N PRO A 19 8.16 3.53 4.59
CA PRO A 19 8.81 2.25 4.94
C PRO A 19 9.05 1.24 3.80
N CYS A 20 8.34 1.34 2.67
CA CYS A 20 8.44 0.44 1.50
C CYS A 20 8.44 -1.06 1.91
N ILE A 21 9.45 -1.83 1.51
CA ILE A 21 9.60 -3.27 1.83
C ILE A 21 9.61 -3.58 3.32
N PHE A 22 9.82 -2.58 4.19
CA PHE A 22 9.76 -2.72 5.64
C PHE A 22 8.36 -2.42 6.21
N SER A 23 7.35 -2.12 5.39
CA SER A 23 6.01 -1.70 5.84
C SER A 23 5.41 -2.57 6.94
N ALA A 24 5.47 -3.90 6.83
CA ALA A 24 4.90 -4.79 7.85
C ALA A 24 5.70 -4.80 9.17
N ARG A 25 6.97 -4.38 9.13
CA ARG A 25 7.96 -4.48 10.21
C ARG A 25 8.65 -3.15 10.49
N PHE A 26 7.96 -2.05 10.23
CA PHE A 26 8.56 -0.71 10.25
C PHE A 26 9.04 -0.34 11.65
N SER A 27 8.27 -0.71 12.68
CA SER A 27 8.65 -0.54 14.08
C SER A 27 9.54 -1.68 14.62
N GLY A 28 10.15 -2.50 13.77
CA GLY A 28 11.07 -3.57 14.16
C GLY A 28 10.42 -4.82 14.76
N VAL A 29 11.13 -5.48 15.68
CA VAL A 29 10.70 -6.75 16.30
C VAL A 29 9.41 -6.55 17.10
N GLY A 30 8.42 -7.41 16.85
CA GLY A 30 7.10 -7.30 17.48
C GLY A 30 6.29 -6.10 16.95
N ALA A 31 6.52 -5.72 15.69
CA ALA A 31 5.71 -4.75 14.98
C ALA A 31 4.24 -5.15 14.94
N THR A 32 3.39 -4.14 15.04
CA THR A 32 1.95 -4.21 14.87
C THR A 32 1.52 -2.98 14.08
N ASP A 33 0.33 -3.00 13.48
CA ASP A 33 -0.20 -1.83 12.76
C ASP A 33 -0.17 -0.57 13.62
N ALA A 34 -0.59 -0.68 14.89
CA ALA A 34 -0.55 0.44 15.83
C ALA A 34 0.87 0.98 16.07
N LYS A 35 1.87 0.12 16.22
CA LYS A 35 3.27 0.56 16.44
C LYS A 35 3.89 1.15 15.17
N ASN A 36 3.60 0.55 14.02
CA ASN A 36 4.02 1.05 12.73
C ASN A 36 3.42 2.43 12.44
N ASN A 37 2.13 2.62 12.73
CA ASN A 37 1.44 3.89 12.60
C ASN A 37 2.00 4.94 13.57
N ALA A 38 2.25 4.58 14.82
CA ALA A 38 2.84 5.49 15.80
C ALA A 38 4.22 6.02 15.35
N LEU A 39 5.10 5.13 14.89
CA LEU A 39 6.41 5.52 14.35
C LEU A 39 6.28 6.40 13.10
N LEU A 40 5.36 6.05 12.20
CA LEU A 40 5.11 6.85 10.99
C LEU A 40 4.68 8.27 11.34
N VAL A 41 3.73 8.42 12.26
CA VAL A 41 3.22 9.72 12.72
C VAL A 41 4.33 10.52 13.42
N GLU A 42 5.12 9.88 14.29
CA GLU A 42 6.27 10.51 14.95
C GLU A 42 7.23 11.12 13.92
N MET A 43 7.62 10.36 12.91
CA MET A 43 8.54 10.81 11.87
C MET A 43 7.98 11.93 10.97
N LEU A 44 6.66 12.11 10.93
CA LEU A 44 5.99 13.08 10.06
C LEU A 44 5.41 14.28 10.81
N THR A 45 5.52 14.32 12.15
CA THR A 45 4.89 15.35 12.99
C THR A 45 5.34 16.76 12.57
N GLU A 46 6.63 16.95 12.33
CA GLU A 46 7.22 18.24 11.95
C GLU A 46 7.23 18.50 10.42
N ILE A 47 6.74 17.56 9.62
CA ILE A 47 6.65 17.71 8.16
C ILE A 47 5.33 18.39 7.81
N PRO A 48 5.29 19.46 7.00
CA PRO A 48 4.03 20.10 6.60
C PRO A 48 3.15 19.13 5.79
N GLU A 49 1.83 19.28 5.88
CA GLU A 49 0.86 18.38 5.25
C GLU A 49 1.07 18.24 3.74
N GLU A 50 1.44 19.32 3.07
CA GLU A 50 1.71 19.40 1.64
C GLU A 50 2.98 18.66 1.21
N ALA A 51 3.80 18.19 2.16
CA ALA A 51 4.99 17.39 1.89
C ALA A 51 4.83 15.91 2.30
N ARG A 52 3.65 15.51 2.79
CA ARG A 52 3.37 14.13 3.26
C ARG A 52 2.78 13.24 2.16
N GLN A 53 3.12 13.47 0.89
CA GLN A 53 2.68 12.58 -0.19
C GLN A 53 3.13 11.16 0.09
N ALA A 54 2.22 10.22 -0.15
CA ALA A 54 2.48 8.81 0.01
C ALA A 54 1.83 8.03 -1.11
N ARG A 55 2.29 6.79 -1.30
CA ARG A 55 1.60 5.84 -2.15
C ARG A 55 1.68 4.45 -1.56
N TYR A 56 0.59 3.72 -1.68
CA TYR A 56 0.69 2.27 -1.61
C TYR A 56 1.13 1.70 -2.96
N VAL A 57 1.95 0.66 -2.89
CA VAL A 57 2.46 -0.09 -4.04
C VAL A 57 2.17 -1.57 -3.80
N ALA A 58 1.72 -2.27 -4.85
CA ALA A 58 1.68 -3.74 -4.90
C ALA A 58 2.31 -4.22 -6.20
N LEU A 59 3.16 -5.23 -6.11
CA LEU A 59 3.64 -6.00 -7.25
C LEU A 59 3.09 -7.41 -7.14
N ILE A 60 2.32 -7.81 -8.14
CA ILE A 60 1.87 -9.20 -8.30
C ILE A 60 2.70 -9.84 -9.39
N VAL A 61 3.28 -11.00 -9.09
CA VAL A 61 4.11 -11.77 -10.01
C VAL A 61 3.50 -13.14 -10.22
N LEU A 62 3.33 -13.55 -11.48
CA LEU A 62 2.98 -14.90 -11.88
C LEU A 62 4.17 -15.58 -12.55
N MET A 63 4.56 -16.73 -11.99
CA MET A 63 5.54 -17.67 -12.54
C MET A 63 4.80 -18.91 -13.06
N HIS A 64 5.05 -19.36 -14.29
CA HIS A 64 4.44 -20.61 -14.80
C HIS A 64 5.10 -21.86 -14.20
N HIS A 65 6.39 -21.78 -13.92
CA HIS A 65 7.22 -22.78 -13.28
C HIS A 65 8.43 -22.09 -12.61
N GLU A 66 9.22 -22.82 -11.84
CA GLU A 66 10.35 -22.30 -11.05
C GLU A 66 11.42 -21.59 -11.88
N ASP A 67 11.70 -22.08 -13.09
CA ASP A 67 12.72 -21.52 -14.01
C ASP A 67 12.14 -20.55 -15.05
N ASP A 68 10.95 -19.97 -14.84
CA ASP A 68 10.33 -19.02 -15.78
C ASP A 68 11.18 -17.74 -15.85
N ALA A 69 11.87 -17.55 -16.98
CA ALA A 69 12.74 -16.39 -17.22
C ALA A 69 11.97 -15.12 -17.60
N THR A 70 10.65 -15.22 -17.81
CA THR A 70 9.78 -14.13 -18.26
C THR A 70 8.51 -14.08 -17.42
N PRO A 71 8.61 -13.90 -16.09
CA PRO A 71 7.42 -13.80 -15.26
C PRO A 71 6.55 -12.64 -15.68
N LEU A 72 5.24 -12.84 -15.57
CA LEU A 72 4.28 -11.75 -15.71
C LEU A 72 4.32 -10.92 -14.43
N ILE A 73 4.65 -9.64 -14.57
CA ILE A 73 4.75 -8.69 -13.45
C ILE A 73 3.68 -7.61 -13.64
N CYS A 74 2.84 -7.43 -12.63
CA CYS A 74 1.79 -6.42 -12.61
C CYS A 74 1.98 -5.50 -11.40
N GLN A 75 2.18 -4.21 -11.65
CA GLN A 75 2.40 -3.21 -10.60
C GLN A 75 1.21 -2.26 -10.49
N GLY A 76 0.59 -2.22 -9.32
CA GLY A 76 -0.45 -1.26 -8.98
C GLY A 76 0.06 -0.24 -7.97
N ASN A 77 -0.29 1.04 -8.21
CA ASN A 77 0.02 2.14 -7.32
C ASN A 77 -1.27 2.86 -6.92
N TRP A 78 -1.32 3.34 -5.67
CA TRP A 78 -2.41 4.17 -5.18
C TRP A 78 -1.82 5.35 -4.44
N ASN A 79 -1.97 6.54 -5.03
CA ASN A 79 -1.42 7.78 -4.49
C ASN A 79 -2.39 8.37 -3.48
N GLY A 80 -1.81 9.03 -2.48
CA GLY A 80 -2.51 9.71 -1.41
C GLY A 80 -1.55 10.58 -0.61
N ARG A 81 -1.93 10.84 0.63
CA ARG A 81 -1.08 11.54 1.61
C ARG A 81 -1.30 11.02 3.01
N ILE A 82 -0.35 11.27 3.91
CA ILE A 82 -0.47 10.89 5.31
C ILE A 82 -1.13 11.99 6.13
N VAL A 83 -2.18 11.62 6.88
CA VAL A 83 -2.75 12.42 7.96
C VAL A 83 -2.20 11.94 9.31
N LEU A 84 -1.98 12.86 10.25
CA LEU A 84 -1.42 12.49 11.56
C LEU A 84 -2.46 11.86 12.49
N GLU A 85 -3.71 12.30 12.39
CA GLU A 85 -4.80 11.75 13.18
C GLU A 85 -5.45 10.60 12.41
N PRO A 86 -5.58 9.40 13.02
CA PRO A 86 -6.21 8.27 12.36
C PRO A 86 -7.71 8.52 12.21
N GLN A 87 -8.27 8.14 11.07
CA GLN A 87 -9.71 8.22 10.81
C GLN A 87 -10.20 6.89 10.21
N GLY A 88 -11.38 6.43 10.63
CA GLY A 88 -11.96 5.16 10.17
C GLY A 88 -11.47 3.93 10.93
N GLU A 89 -12.23 2.85 10.78
CA GLU A 89 -12.04 1.58 11.51
C GLU A 89 -11.92 0.36 10.59
N GLN A 90 -12.07 0.57 9.27
CA GLN A 90 -11.99 -0.51 8.28
C GLN A 90 -10.56 -0.70 7.79
N GLY A 91 -10.30 -1.81 7.10
CA GLY A 91 -8.98 -2.08 6.53
C GLY A 91 -7.94 -2.49 7.58
N PHE A 92 -6.67 -2.20 7.30
CA PHE A 92 -5.55 -2.63 8.13
C PHE A 92 -4.29 -1.77 7.85
N GLY A 93 -3.22 -2.01 8.62
CA GLY A 93 -1.94 -1.33 8.42
C GLY A 93 -2.06 0.18 8.56
N TYR A 94 -1.64 0.90 7.52
CA TYR A 94 -1.60 2.35 7.49
C TYR A 94 -2.88 3.01 6.97
N ASP A 95 -3.93 2.22 6.68
CA ASP A 95 -5.18 2.72 6.12
C ASP A 95 -5.84 3.87 6.91
N PRO A 96 -5.81 3.88 8.26
CA PRO A 96 -6.37 4.99 9.02
C PRO A 96 -5.65 6.32 8.82
N HIS A 97 -4.40 6.29 8.34
CA HIS A 97 -3.57 7.46 8.09
C HIS A 97 -3.42 7.80 6.60
N PHE A 98 -3.83 6.90 5.70
CA PHE A 98 -3.69 7.08 4.26
C PHE A 98 -4.93 7.81 3.70
N PHE A 99 -4.81 9.12 3.51
CA PHE A 99 -5.87 9.95 2.94
C PHE A 99 -5.89 9.85 1.42
N VAL A 100 -7.10 9.67 0.88
CA VAL A 100 -7.39 9.45 -0.53
C VAL A 100 -8.08 10.71 -1.07
N GLU A 101 -7.36 11.57 -1.77
CA GLU A 101 -7.89 12.89 -2.19
C GLU A 101 -9.13 12.77 -3.06
N GLU A 102 -9.16 11.78 -3.97
CA GLU A 102 -10.30 11.53 -4.86
C GLU A 102 -11.58 11.10 -4.12
N LYS A 103 -11.47 10.65 -2.86
CA LYS A 103 -12.60 10.25 -2.02
C LYS A 103 -12.86 11.20 -0.85
N GLY A 104 -11.93 12.09 -0.54
CA GLY A 104 -12.05 13.03 0.57
C GLY A 104 -12.06 12.37 1.96
N CYS A 105 -11.51 11.15 2.08
CA CYS A 105 -11.48 10.37 3.31
C CYS A 105 -10.23 9.48 3.37
N THR A 106 -9.98 8.86 4.51
CA THR A 106 -8.90 7.86 4.64
C THR A 106 -9.33 6.51 4.06
N ALA A 107 -8.36 5.67 3.70
CA ALA A 107 -8.64 4.33 3.21
C ALA A 107 -9.43 3.48 4.22
N ALA A 108 -9.27 3.71 5.52
CA ALA A 108 -10.01 3.02 6.58
C ALA A 108 -11.46 3.51 6.74
N GLN A 109 -11.86 4.60 6.08
CA GLN A 109 -13.25 5.05 6.01
C GLN A 109 -13.99 4.48 4.79
N LEU A 110 -13.27 3.92 3.81
CA LEU A 110 -13.87 3.34 2.62
C LEU A 110 -14.46 1.96 2.90
N PRO A 111 -15.66 1.65 2.37
CA PRO A 111 -16.15 0.28 2.28
C PRO A 111 -15.13 -0.62 1.59
N ALA A 112 -15.02 -1.88 2.04
CA ALA A 112 -14.06 -2.84 1.48
C ALA A 112 -14.16 -2.99 -0.04
N GLU A 113 -15.37 -3.02 -0.60
CA GLU A 113 -15.61 -3.11 -2.04
C GLU A 113 -15.04 -1.89 -2.79
N GLU A 114 -15.30 -0.69 -2.29
CA GLU A 114 -14.82 0.55 -2.89
C GLU A 114 -13.29 0.66 -2.82
N LYS A 115 -12.70 0.33 -1.65
CA LYS A 115 -11.25 0.24 -1.49
C LYS A 115 -10.65 -0.76 -2.49
N ASN A 116 -11.24 -1.94 -2.62
CA ASN A 116 -10.74 -2.98 -3.52
C ASN A 116 -10.80 -2.54 -4.98
N ALA A 117 -11.76 -1.70 -5.39
CA ALA A 117 -11.86 -1.20 -6.75
C ALA A 117 -10.75 -0.21 -7.13
N ILE A 118 -10.25 0.59 -6.20
CA ILE A 118 -9.31 1.70 -6.50
C ILE A 118 -7.89 1.51 -5.94
N SER A 119 -7.71 0.57 -5.01
CA SER A 119 -6.44 0.35 -4.32
C SER A 119 -5.33 -0.16 -5.25
N HIS A 120 -4.10 -0.04 -4.77
CA HIS A 120 -2.88 -0.57 -5.39
C HIS A 120 -3.02 -2.06 -5.74
N ARG A 121 -3.51 -2.88 -4.80
CA ARG A 121 -3.74 -4.32 -5.01
C ARG A 121 -4.86 -4.58 -6.02
N GLY A 122 -5.96 -3.84 -5.94
CA GLY A 122 -7.06 -3.92 -6.90
C GLY A 122 -6.58 -3.67 -8.34
N LYS A 123 -5.79 -2.60 -8.52
CA LYS A 123 -5.16 -2.26 -9.81
C LYS A 123 -4.20 -3.35 -10.29
N ALA A 124 -3.29 -3.83 -9.44
CA ALA A 124 -2.34 -4.88 -9.80
C ALA A 124 -3.06 -6.19 -10.20
N MET A 125 -4.10 -6.58 -9.46
CA MET A 125 -4.89 -7.77 -9.76
C MET A 125 -5.69 -7.62 -11.05
N GLY A 126 -6.27 -6.44 -11.30
CA GLY A 126 -6.96 -6.13 -12.56
C GLY A 126 -6.02 -6.28 -13.76
N MET A 127 -4.79 -5.78 -13.66
CA MET A 127 -3.76 -5.94 -14.70
C MET A 127 -3.42 -7.42 -14.95
N LEU A 128 -3.27 -8.22 -13.88
CA LEU A 128 -3.02 -9.66 -13.99
C LEU A 128 -4.16 -10.38 -14.71
N ILE A 129 -5.42 -10.09 -14.33
CA ILE A 129 -6.60 -10.70 -14.96
C ILE A 129 -6.67 -10.35 -16.45
N GLU A 130 -6.42 -9.10 -16.83
CA GLU A 130 -6.41 -8.70 -18.25
C GLU A 130 -5.27 -9.37 -19.03
N ALA A 131 -4.07 -9.46 -18.45
CA ALA A 131 -2.94 -10.12 -19.08
C ALA A 131 -3.16 -11.63 -19.29
N LEU A 132 -3.96 -12.29 -18.43
CA LEU A 132 -4.32 -13.70 -18.58
C LEU A 132 -5.41 -13.96 -19.63
N LYS A 133 -6.12 -12.92 -20.10
CA LYS A 133 -7.11 -13.04 -21.18
C LYS A 133 -6.49 -12.89 -22.57
N ALA A 134 -5.30 -12.28 -22.65
CA ALA A 134 -4.57 -12.04 -23.89
C ALA A 134 -3.94 -13.34 -24.43
#